data_AF-A0A1J4KPU5-F1
#
_entry.id   AF-A0A1J4KPU5-F1
#
_cell.length_a   1.000
_cell.length_b   1.000
_cell.length_c   1.000
_cell.angle_alpha   90.00
_cell.angle_beta   90.00
_cell.angle_gamma   90.00
#
_symmetry.space_group_name_H-M   'P 1'
#
loop_
_entity.id
_entity.type
_entity.pdbx_description
1 polymer ?
#
loop_
_entity_poly.entity_id
_entity_poly.type
_entity_poly.pdbx_seq_one_letter_code
_entity_poly.pdbx_strand_id
1 'polypeptide(L)'
;MAECLSFDYQTEKPTVGMDFFFQYPYLIELNLSDYPYFFIPLSISQCQLIERIDLTNTNFSEPPAVLFTLPQIRAHPENIIFGNNQKCSVDLMYNIIDECVHFNQGMLNFSETDGKISTISYSPEISTKDFILMAHPELEQFLPFIFLVRKFENNKLSIIPGNVPLILYQYPDSVWSIELRFLPTYISVDILPYLSLFLKNKSLLDLSEKVNSLKSPTQETLEHIFEKLQEDSFVSNYYFSAEMLDKRTFTISVTFNSISLAFGHSSYYVFDNRSIHLSYVTNVPLFVVGDRALILDPKSVPDLMPLFSLLEPVYPPKKHTPKKDFSKFAFKAIQISSQVKRKNRPIEGTGELIKNSVIFELSSIKSKMLPFTRVDDKK
;
A
#
# COMPACT_ATOMS: atom_id res chain seq x y z
N MET A 1 -15.85 13.78 -3.75
CA MET A 1 -14.54 14.07 -3.13
C MET A 1 -13.55 14.23 -4.26
N ALA A 2 -12.80 15.33 -4.29
CA ALA A 2 -11.83 15.55 -5.35
C ALA A 2 -10.73 14.48 -5.25
N GLU A 3 -10.43 13.83 -6.37
CA GLU A 3 -9.31 12.91 -6.56
C GLU A 3 -8.00 13.72 -6.55
N CYS A 4 -7.69 14.37 -5.43
CA CYS A 4 -6.51 15.20 -5.30
C CYS A 4 -5.31 14.29 -5.06
N LEU A 5 -4.64 13.94 -6.16
CA LEU A 5 -3.46 13.07 -6.19
C LEU A 5 -2.19 13.82 -5.83
N SER A 6 -2.22 15.14 -5.98
CA SER A 6 -1.15 16.07 -5.63
C SER A 6 -1.73 17.22 -4.83
N PHE A 7 -1.22 17.44 -3.62
CA PHE A 7 -1.60 18.57 -2.79
C PHE A 7 -0.48 19.61 -2.85
N ASP A 8 -0.82 20.84 -3.19
CA ASP A 8 0.14 21.94 -3.25
C ASP A 8 -0.28 23.08 -2.32
N TYR A 9 0.41 23.16 -1.18
CA TYR A 9 0.13 24.16 -0.16
C TYR A 9 0.28 25.60 -0.67
N GLN A 10 1.21 25.87 -1.60
CA GLN A 10 1.41 27.24 -2.11
C GLN A 10 0.18 27.73 -2.88
N THR A 11 -0.48 26.81 -3.60
CA THR A 11 -1.65 27.12 -4.41
C THR A 11 -2.94 27.15 -3.58
N GLU A 12 -3.10 26.19 -2.67
CA GLU A 12 -4.35 25.99 -1.94
C GLU A 12 -4.42 26.79 -0.63
N LYS A 13 -3.28 26.97 0.06
CA LYS A 13 -3.12 27.61 1.38
C LYS A 13 -4.25 27.32 2.38
N PRO A 14 -4.65 26.05 2.58
CA PRO A 14 -5.75 25.74 3.48
C PRO A 14 -5.32 25.90 4.95
N THR A 15 -6.32 25.97 5.83
CA THR A 15 -6.10 25.77 7.26
C THR A 15 -5.83 24.29 7.51
N VAL A 16 -4.63 23.98 8.00
CA VAL A 16 -4.18 22.59 8.24
C VAL A 16 -4.42 22.22 9.71
N GLY A 17 -5.47 21.42 9.96
CA GLY A 17 -5.78 20.83 11.27
C GLY A 17 -5.24 19.40 11.43
N MET A 18 -5.39 18.82 12.63
CA MET A 18 -4.90 17.46 12.92
C MET A 18 -5.52 16.39 12.01
N ASP A 19 -6.81 16.55 11.65
CA ASP A 19 -7.58 15.62 10.81
C ASP A 19 -7.46 15.89 9.30
N PHE A 20 -6.66 16.89 8.89
CA PHE A 20 -6.65 17.41 7.52
C PHE A 20 -6.49 16.31 6.45
N PHE A 21 -5.57 15.37 6.65
CA PHE A 21 -5.26 14.35 5.64
C PHE A 21 -6.28 13.22 5.54
N PHE A 22 -7.27 13.12 6.45
CA PHE A 22 -8.37 12.18 6.27
C PHE A 22 -9.22 12.49 5.02
N GLN A 23 -9.16 13.73 4.53
CA GLN A 23 -9.86 14.15 3.31
C GLN A 23 -9.08 13.80 2.02
N TYR A 24 -7.82 13.37 2.15
CA TYR A 24 -6.90 13.10 1.04
C TYR A 24 -6.32 11.67 1.09
N PRO A 25 -7.15 10.61 1.21
CA PRO A 25 -6.66 9.24 1.36
C PRO A 25 -5.86 8.74 0.16
N TYR A 26 -5.99 9.40 -0.99
CA TYR A 26 -5.38 9.01 -2.28
C TYR A 26 -4.23 9.92 -2.69
N LEU A 27 -3.70 10.69 -1.74
CA LEU A 27 -2.58 11.58 -2.00
C LEU A 27 -1.32 10.79 -2.36
N ILE A 28 -0.63 11.21 -3.42
CA ILE A 28 0.60 10.59 -3.94
C ILE A 28 1.76 11.57 -3.88
N GLU A 29 1.47 12.84 -4.14
CA GLU A 29 2.45 13.93 -4.07
C GLU A 29 2.00 14.95 -3.04
N LEU A 30 2.90 15.27 -2.11
CA LEU A 30 2.67 16.24 -1.07
C LEU A 30 3.69 17.38 -1.22
N ASN A 31 3.27 18.49 -1.81
CA ASN A 31 4.06 19.70 -1.88
C ASN A 31 3.69 20.63 -0.71
N LEU A 32 4.57 20.68 0.28
CA LEU A 32 4.55 21.60 1.42
C LEU A 32 5.71 22.61 1.32
N SER A 33 6.16 22.95 0.11
CA SER A 33 7.13 24.03 -0.05
C SER A 33 6.57 25.34 0.50
N ASP A 34 7.43 26.11 1.19
CA ASP A 34 7.06 27.36 1.88
C ASP A 34 5.94 27.19 2.93
N TYR A 35 5.71 25.97 3.40
CA TYR A 35 4.77 25.68 4.47
C TYR A 35 5.26 26.28 5.79
N PRO A 36 4.50 27.22 6.40
CA PRO A 36 4.99 28.06 7.49
C PRO A 36 4.97 27.35 8.85
N TYR A 37 4.31 26.20 8.95
CA TYR A 37 4.13 25.50 10.22
C TYR A 37 5.27 24.53 10.50
N PHE A 38 5.57 24.35 11.79
CA PHE A 38 6.62 23.47 12.28
C PHE A 38 6.14 22.03 12.52
N PHE A 39 4.96 21.65 12.02
CA PHE A 39 4.40 20.32 12.22
C PHE A 39 3.61 19.82 11.01
N ILE A 40 3.60 18.51 10.82
CA ILE A 40 2.73 17.82 9.85
C ILE A 40 1.67 17.06 10.65
N PRO A 41 0.37 17.22 10.37
CA PRO A 41 -0.70 16.49 11.06
C PRO A 41 -0.50 14.98 11.10
N LEU A 42 -0.81 14.35 12.24
CA LEU A 42 -0.70 12.89 12.42
C LEU A 42 -1.60 12.08 11.48
N SER A 43 -2.68 12.70 10.97
CA SER A 43 -3.57 12.09 9.97
C SER A 43 -2.84 11.77 8.66
N ILE A 44 -1.64 12.31 8.41
CA ILE A 44 -0.82 11.96 7.25
C ILE A 44 -0.57 10.46 7.13
N SER A 45 -0.53 9.75 8.25
CA SER A 45 -0.43 8.29 8.31
C SER A 45 -1.54 7.55 7.54
N GLN A 46 -2.66 8.22 7.23
CA GLN A 46 -3.75 7.69 6.39
C GLN A 46 -3.40 7.67 4.90
N CYS A 47 -2.49 8.54 4.44
CA CYS A 47 -2.13 8.72 3.03
C CYS A 47 -1.06 7.71 2.58
N GLN A 48 -1.35 6.40 2.69
CA GLN A 48 -0.38 5.32 2.47
C GLN A 48 0.25 5.29 1.06
N LEU A 49 -0.28 6.07 0.10
CA LEU A 49 0.17 6.14 -1.28
C LEU A 49 1.16 7.27 -1.59
N ILE A 50 1.47 8.13 -0.61
CA ILE A 50 2.40 9.24 -0.84
C ILE A 50 3.77 8.68 -1.21
N GLU A 51 4.21 8.99 -2.43
CA GLU A 51 5.51 8.60 -2.98
C GLU A 51 6.50 9.75 -2.97
N ARG A 52 6.03 11.02 -3.02
CA ARG A 52 6.86 12.22 -3.12
C ARG A 52 6.44 13.27 -2.11
N ILE A 53 7.42 13.87 -1.44
CA ILE A 53 7.20 14.94 -0.47
C ILE A 53 8.21 16.06 -0.73
N ASP A 54 7.71 17.28 -0.89
CA ASP A 54 8.53 18.48 -0.96
C ASP A 54 8.31 19.33 0.30
N LEU A 55 9.38 19.52 1.07
CA LEU A 55 9.47 20.36 2.27
C LEU A 55 10.50 21.50 2.08
N THR A 56 10.80 21.89 0.84
CA THR A 56 11.75 22.98 0.55
C THR A 56 11.23 24.31 1.09
N ASN A 57 12.15 25.20 1.48
CA ASN A 57 11.82 26.51 2.07
C ASN A 57 10.91 26.44 3.31
N THR A 58 10.91 25.31 4.03
CA THR A 58 10.24 25.18 5.33
C THR A 58 11.23 25.40 6.46
N ASN A 59 10.73 25.43 7.70
CA ASN A 59 11.57 25.50 8.89
C ASN A 59 12.11 24.15 9.36
N PHE A 60 11.86 23.07 8.61
CA PHE A 60 12.33 21.73 8.95
C PHE A 60 13.82 21.59 8.62
N SER A 61 14.65 21.39 9.65
CA SER A 61 16.06 21.02 9.49
C SER A 61 16.24 19.59 9.00
N GLU A 62 15.25 18.73 9.25
CA GLU A 62 15.19 17.34 8.84
C GLU A 62 13.72 16.92 8.60
N PRO A 63 13.46 15.84 7.84
CA PRO A 63 12.11 15.35 7.64
C PRO A 63 11.41 14.95 8.95
N PRO A 64 10.17 15.40 9.20
CA PRO A 64 9.42 14.99 10.39
C PRO A 64 9.21 13.47 10.47
N ALA A 65 9.43 12.89 11.65
CA ALA A 65 9.40 11.44 11.85
C ALA A 65 8.06 10.78 11.44
N VAL A 66 6.94 11.50 11.58
CA VAL A 66 5.60 11.03 11.17
C VAL A 66 5.52 10.67 9.68
N LEU A 67 6.37 11.25 8.83
CA LEU A 67 6.41 10.90 7.41
C LEU A 67 6.87 9.46 7.17
N PHE A 68 7.62 8.88 8.11
CA PHE A 68 8.04 7.50 8.03
C PHE A 68 6.94 6.50 8.46
N THR A 69 5.74 6.98 8.78
CA THR A 69 4.55 6.10 8.78
C THR A 69 4.19 5.61 7.38
N LEU A 70 4.58 6.36 6.34
CA LEU A 70 4.21 6.15 4.95
C LEU A 70 5.06 5.04 4.32
N PRO A 71 4.44 3.95 3.82
CA PRO A 71 5.15 2.81 3.25
C PRO A 71 6.11 3.15 2.10
N GLN A 72 5.65 3.95 1.13
CA GLN A 72 6.45 4.26 -0.07
C GLN A 72 7.62 5.21 0.25
N ILE A 73 7.43 6.13 1.20
CA ILE A 73 8.51 6.99 1.69
C ILE A 73 9.57 6.18 2.43
N ARG A 74 9.18 5.19 3.25
CA ARG A 74 10.15 4.28 3.85
C ARG A 74 10.90 3.44 2.81
N ALA A 75 10.24 3.07 1.72
CA ALA A 75 10.84 2.35 0.60
C ALA A 75 11.91 3.17 -0.12
N HIS A 76 11.61 4.46 -0.30
CA HIS A 76 12.37 5.42 -1.10
C HIS A 76 12.50 6.76 -0.37
N PRO A 77 13.28 6.84 0.74
CA PRO A 77 13.42 8.07 1.51
C PRO A 77 13.98 9.22 0.67
N GLU A 78 14.74 8.91 -0.39
CA GLU A 78 15.27 9.90 -1.34
C GLU A 78 14.19 10.75 -2.06
N ASN A 79 12.92 10.34 -1.97
CA ASN A 79 11.79 11.08 -2.52
C ASN A 79 11.26 12.19 -1.60
N ILE A 80 11.81 12.32 -0.38
CA ILE A 80 11.62 13.52 0.44
C ILE A 80 12.71 14.53 0.06
N ILE A 81 12.28 15.70 -0.42
CA ILE A 81 13.15 16.86 -0.63
C ILE A 81 12.90 17.85 0.50
N PHE A 82 13.95 18.36 1.16
CA PHE A 82 13.83 19.28 2.29
C PHE A 82 14.99 20.28 2.36
N GLY A 83 14.79 21.37 3.11
CA GLY A 83 15.80 22.43 3.29
C GLY A 83 16.28 23.00 1.95
N ASN A 84 17.60 23.04 1.75
CA ASN A 84 18.24 23.52 0.52
C ASN A 84 18.27 22.44 -0.58
N ASN A 85 17.11 21.91 -0.98
CA ASN A 85 16.97 20.83 -1.97
C ASN A 85 17.74 19.53 -1.61
N GLN A 86 17.87 19.24 -0.31
CA GLN A 86 18.49 18.01 0.15
C GLN A 86 17.51 16.86 -0.02
N LYS A 87 18.04 15.66 -0.31
CA LYS A 87 17.25 14.42 -0.35
C LYS A 87 17.48 13.63 0.93
N CYS A 88 16.41 13.08 1.51
CA CYS A 88 16.55 12.24 2.70
C CYS A 88 17.29 10.94 2.33
N SER A 89 18.39 10.67 3.04
CA SER A 89 19.14 9.43 2.86
C SER A 89 18.51 8.30 3.69
N VAL A 90 18.84 7.05 3.34
CA VAL A 90 18.42 5.88 4.13
C VAL A 90 18.97 5.95 5.56
N ASP A 91 20.22 6.38 5.74
CA ASP A 91 20.84 6.51 7.07
C ASP A 91 20.15 7.59 7.90
N LEU A 92 19.81 8.74 7.30
CA LEU A 92 19.08 9.81 7.97
C LEU A 92 17.68 9.33 8.41
N MET A 93 16.96 8.62 7.53
CA MET A 93 15.66 8.02 7.89
C MET A 93 15.78 7.11 9.11
N TYR A 94 16.77 6.21 9.15
CA TYR A 94 16.95 5.31 10.29
C TYR A 94 17.32 6.08 11.56
N ASN A 95 18.19 7.09 11.48
CA ASN A 95 18.51 7.94 12.64
C ASN A 95 17.25 8.59 13.21
N ILE A 96 16.40 9.19 12.36
CA ILE A 96 15.15 9.83 12.81
C ILE A 96 14.18 8.81 13.43
N ILE A 97 14.10 7.60 12.86
CA ILE A 97 13.29 6.50 13.44
C ILE A 97 13.85 6.09 14.81
N ASP A 98 15.17 5.96 14.96
CA ASP A 98 15.81 5.54 16.20
C ASP A 98 15.67 6.62 17.29
N GLU A 99 15.68 7.90 16.92
CA GLU A 99 15.44 9.03 17.82
C GLU A 99 14.01 9.07 18.41
N CYS A 100 13.08 8.26 17.89
CA CYS A 100 11.75 8.11 18.48
C CYS A 100 11.80 7.57 19.92
N VAL A 101 12.90 6.94 20.35
CA VAL A 101 13.13 6.55 21.76
C VAL A 101 13.05 7.72 22.74
N HIS A 102 13.26 8.95 22.26
CA HIS A 102 13.18 10.16 23.07
C HIS A 102 11.76 10.73 23.20
N PHE A 103 10.76 10.13 22.55
CA PHE A 103 9.38 10.56 22.70
C PHE A 103 8.84 10.17 24.08
N ASN A 104 7.71 10.75 24.46
CA ASN A 104 7.03 10.33 25.68
C ASN A 104 6.39 8.95 25.48
N GLN A 105 6.21 8.22 26.59
CA GLN A 105 5.53 6.94 26.60
C GLN A 105 4.16 7.05 25.91
N GLY A 106 3.87 6.08 25.05
CA GLY A 106 2.61 6.02 24.33
C GLY A 106 1.52 5.32 25.15
N MET A 107 0.27 5.71 24.89
CA MET A 107 -0.92 5.01 25.37
C MET A 107 -1.86 4.78 24.20
N LEU A 108 -2.48 3.60 24.17
CA LEU A 108 -3.47 3.23 23.14
C LEU A 108 -4.69 2.58 23.78
N ASN A 109 -5.87 2.91 23.25
CA ASN A 109 -7.11 2.22 23.57
C ASN A 109 -7.22 1.00 22.65
N PHE A 110 -7.01 -0.20 23.18
CA PHE A 110 -7.02 -1.46 22.44
C PHE A 110 -8.35 -2.19 22.63
N SER A 111 -9.07 -2.43 21.55
CA SER A 111 -10.25 -3.27 21.50
C SER A 111 -9.86 -4.71 21.21
N GLU A 112 -10.20 -5.58 22.15
CA GLU A 112 -10.14 -7.02 22.00
C GLU A 112 -11.25 -7.53 21.07
N THR A 113 -11.18 -8.81 20.69
CA THR A 113 -12.17 -9.45 19.81
C THR A 113 -13.55 -9.59 20.44
N ASP A 114 -13.65 -9.54 21.77
CA ASP A 114 -14.92 -9.51 22.50
C ASP A 114 -15.53 -8.09 22.60
N GLY A 115 -14.83 -7.08 22.05
CA GLY A 115 -15.22 -5.68 22.08
C GLY A 115 -14.82 -4.94 23.37
N LYS A 116 -14.15 -5.62 24.31
CA LYS A 116 -13.62 -4.96 25.51
C LYS A 116 -12.47 -4.05 25.12
N ILE A 117 -12.53 -2.80 25.58
CA ILE A 117 -11.46 -1.83 25.38
C ILE A 117 -10.59 -1.80 26.64
N SER A 118 -9.29 -2.01 26.45
CA SER A 118 -8.25 -1.84 27.46
C SER A 118 -7.34 -0.67 27.08
N THR A 119 -6.68 -0.05 28.04
CA THR A 119 -5.66 0.96 27.75
C THR A 119 -4.29 0.35 27.99
N ILE A 120 -3.47 0.27 26.95
CA ILE A 120 -2.13 -0.32 27.01
C ILE A 120 -1.09 0.80 26.89
N SER A 121 -0.19 0.87 27.86
CA SER A 121 0.96 1.77 27.83
C SER A 121 2.17 1.07 27.22
N TYR A 122 2.94 1.75 26.38
CA TYR A 122 4.08 1.15 25.68
C TYR A 122 5.25 2.13 25.55
N SER A 123 6.47 1.61 25.53
CA SER A 123 7.67 2.43 25.32
C SER A 123 7.71 2.99 23.89
N PRO A 124 8.20 4.22 23.67
CA PRO A 124 8.20 4.87 22.36
C PRO A 124 8.87 4.07 21.24
N GLU A 125 9.93 3.35 21.57
CA GLU A 125 10.73 2.53 20.65
C GLU A 125 10.07 1.21 20.26
N ILE A 126 8.97 0.82 20.92
CA ILE A 126 8.29 -0.45 20.62
C ILE A 126 7.81 -0.42 19.16
N SER A 127 8.19 -1.43 18.39
CA SER A 127 7.74 -1.52 17.01
C SER A 127 6.29 -2.01 16.94
N THR A 128 5.59 -1.73 15.84
CA THR A 128 4.24 -2.30 15.60
C THR A 128 4.21 -3.83 15.69
N LYS A 129 5.30 -4.51 15.31
CA LYS A 129 5.45 -5.96 15.47
C LYS A 129 5.61 -6.34 16.94
N ASP A 130 6.55 -5.71 17.65
CA ASP A 130 6.86 -6.07 19.04
C ASP A 130 5.69 -5.76 19.97
N PHE A 131 4.93 -4.71 19.67
CA PHE A 131 3.68 -4.41 20.37
C PHE A 131 2.70 -5.59 20.31
N ILE A 132 2.48 -6.18 19.13
CA ILE A 132 1.58 -7.33 18.98
C ILE A 132 2.13 -8.52 19.77
N LEU A 133 3.44 -8.80 19.68
CA LEU A 133 4.04 -9.92 20.42
C LEU A 133 4.00 -9.73 21.93
N MET A 134 4.02 -8.48 22.39
CA MET A 134 3.86 -8.15 23.81
C MET A 134 2.41 -8.33 24.28
N ALA A 135 1.43 -7.87 23.49
CA ALA A 135 0.02 -7.94 23.84
C ALA A 135 -0.59 -9.33 23.62
N HIS A 136 -0.16 -10.01 22.56
CA HIS A 136 -0.68 -11.27 22.03
C HIS A 136 0.46 -12.17 21.51
N PRO A 137 1.32 -12.70 22.40
CA PRO A 137 2.44 -13.57 22.01
C PRO A 137 2.00 -14.81 21.23
N GLU A 138 0.79 -15.31 21.46
CA GLU A 138 0.18 -16.44 20.74
C GLU A 138 0.02 -16.18 19.23
N LEU A 139 0.08 -14.91 18.80
CA LEU A 139 -0.06 -14.51 17.40
C LEU A 139 1.25 -14.45 16.61
N GLU A 140 2.39 -14.83 17.20
CA GLU A 140 3.71 -14.71 16.55
C GLU A 140 3.74 -15.35 15.15
N GLN A 141 3.23 -16.57 15.06
CA GLN A 141 3.18 -17.34 13.81
C GLN A 141 2.16 -16.80 12.79
N PHE A 142 1.25 -15.91 13.23
CA PHE A 142 0.21 -15.31 12.41
C PHE A 142 0.51 -13.87 11.99
N LEU A 143 1.63 -13.28 12.43
CA LEU A 143 2.05 -11.91 12.10
C LEU A 143 1.91 -11.56 10.60
N PRO A 144 2.27 -12.42 9.62
CA PRO A 144 2.13 -12.09 8.20
C PRO A 144 0.67 -11.97 7.73
N PHE A 145 -0.27 -12.57 8.46
CA PHE A 145 -1.69 -12.68 8.12
C PHE A 145 -2.58 -11.69 8.87
N ILE A 146 -2.02 -10.83 9.71
CA ILE A 146 -2.79 -9.86 10.51
C ILE A 146 -2.45 -8.41 10.14
N PHE A 147 -3.40 -7.53 10.45
CA PHE A 147 -3.21 -6.11 10.53
C PHE A 147 -3.28 -5.65 11.98
N LEU A 148 -2.46 -4.67 12.32
CA LEU A 148 -2.77 -3.73 13.39
C LEU A 148 -3.65 -2.63 12.80
N VAL A 149 -4.86 -2.48 13.34
CA VAL A 149 -5.87 -1.57 12.80
C VAL A 149 -6.10 -0.42 13.77
N ARG A 150 -6.08 0.81 13.25
CA ARG A 150 -6.46 2.02 13.98
C ARG A 150 -7.76 2.57 13.40
N LYS A 151 -8.77 2.77 14.26
CA LYS A 151 -10.07 3.36 13.91
C LYS A 151 -10.24 4.71 14.61
N PHE A 152 -10.65 5.72 13.87
CA PHE A 152 -10.99 7.04 14.39
C PHE A 152 -12.15 7.60 13.57
N GLU A 153 -13.28 7.87 14.21
CA GLU A 153 -14.54 8.21 13.53
C GLU A 153 -14.86 7.19 12.42
N ASN A 154 -15.01 7.65 11.17
CA ASN A 154 -15.26 6.81 10.00
C ASN A 154 -13.97 6.37 9.27
N ASN A 155 -12.80 6.71 9.81
CA ASN A 155 -11.51 6.41 9.21
C ASN A 155 -10.92 5.12 9.80
N LYS A 156 -10.38 4.28 8.91
CA LYS A 156 -9.69 3.04 9.26
C LYS A 156 -8.32 3.03 8.60
N LEU A 157 -7.28 2.87 9.40
CA LEU A 157 -5.91 2.60 8.94
C LEU A 157 -5.57 1.15 9.25
N SER A 158 -5.15 0.39 8.23
CA SER A 158 -4.67 -0.99 8.40
C SER A 158 -3.15 -1.01 8.21
N ILE A 159 -2.44 -1.48 9.22
CA ILE A 159 -0.97 -1.45 9.29
C ILE A 159 -0.47 -2.89 9.29
N ILE A 160 0.39 -3.21 8.32
CA ILE A 160 1.12 -4.49 8.32
C ILE A 160 2.18 -4.40 9.42
N PRO A 161 2.17 -5.28 10.43
CA PRO A 161 3.13 -5.22 11.52
C PRO A 161 4.57 -5.32 11.00
N GLY A 162 5.43 -4.44 11.49
CA GLY A 162 6.83 -4.38 11.09
C GLY A 162 7.70 -3.63 12.07
N ASN A 163 8.97 -3.47 11.72
CA ASN A 163 10.00 -2.83 12.55
C ASN A 163 9.94 -1.28 12.43
N VAL A 164 8.77 -0.70 12.66
CA VAL A 164 8.57 0.76 12.75
C VAL A 164 7.95 1.08 14.10
N PRO A 165 8.45 2.11 14.82
CA PRO A 165 7.90 2.52 16.11
C PRO A 165 6.40 2.77 16.03
N LEU A 166 5.64 2.14 16.93
CA LEU A 166 4.19 2.29 17.01
C LEU A 166 3.79 3.75 17.28
N ILE A 167 4.61 4.48 18.04
CA ILE A 167 4.37 5.87 18.43
C ILE A 167 4.15 6.79 17.22
N LEU A 168 4.78 6.49 16.07
CA LEU A 168 4.63 7.26 14.84
C LEU A 168 3.21 7.19 14.28
N TYR A 169 2.50 6.09 14.53
CA TYR A 169 1.13 5.89 14.08
C TYR A 169 0.08 6.33 15.12
N GLN A 170 0.49 6.88 16.26
CA GLN A 170 -0.44 7.30 17.29
C GLN A 170 -1.40 8.39 16.76
N TYR A 171 -2.67 8.26 17.13
CA TYR A 171 -3.68 9.28 16.88
C TYR A 171 -4.54 9.43 18.13
N PRO A 172 -4.75 10.65 18.66
CA PRO A 172 -5.60 10.86 19.82
C PRO A 172 -6.99 10.24 19.63
N ASP A 173 -7.57 9.71 20.71
CA ASP A 173 -8.93 9.14 20.77
C ASP A 173 -9.22 7.97 19.80
N SER A 174 -8.19 7.46 19.11
CA SER A 174 -8.33 6.29 18.24
C SER A 174 -8.45 4.98 19.03
N VAL A 175 -9.21 4.04 18.47
CA VAL A 175 -9.32 2.67 18.97
C VAL A 175 -8.51 1.74 18.07
N TRP A 176 -7.67 0.93 18.70
CA TRP A 176 -6.78 -0.01 18.06
C TRP A 176 -7.33 -1.42 18.17
N SER A 177 -7.09 -2.28 17.20
CA SER A 177 -7.47 -3.69 17.25
C SER A 177 -6.58 -4.52 16.33
N ILE A 178 -6.59 -5.84 16.50
CA ILE A 178 -6.01 -6.76 15.52
C ILE A 178 -7.12 -7.32 14.63
N GLU A 179 -6.88 -7.36 13.33
CA GLU A 179 -7.78 -7.97 12.35
C GLU A 179 -7.00 -8.91 11.42
N LEU A 180 -7.61 -9.97 10.90
CA LEU A 180 -6.97 -10.78 9.86
C LEU A 180 -6.92 -10.00 8.54
N ARG A 181 -5.73 -9.96 7.96
CA ARG A 181 -5.42 -9.50 6.60
C ARG A 181 -5.69 -10.59 5.57
N PHE A 182 -5.39 -11.85 5.88
CA PHE A 182 -5.64 -13.00 5.01
C PHE A 182 -6.04 -14.21 5.83
N LEU A 183 -6.65 -15.21 5.19
CA LEU A 183 -6.79 -16.53 5.80
C LEU A 183 -5.38 -17.14 6.01
N PRO A 184 -4.99 -17.52 7.23
CA PRO A 184 -3.70 -18.16 7.48
C PRO A 184 -3.56 -19.52 6.79
N THR A 185 -2.35 -20.07 6.70
CA THR A 185 -2.10 -21.38 6.08
C THR A 185 -2.50 -22.58 6.95
N TYR A 186 -2.88 -22.35 8.20
CA TYR A 186 -3.50 -23.31 9.12
C TYR A 186 -4.27 -22.53 10.20
N ILE A 187 -5.18 -23.18 10.89
CA ILE A 187 -5.99 -22.56 11.96
C ILE A 187 -5.59 -23.19 13.29
N SER A 188 -5.29 -22.35 14.29
CA SER A 188 -5.19 -22.76 15.70
C SER A 188 -6.36 -22.19 16.51
N VAL A 189 -6.50 -22.62 17.77
CA VAL A 189 -7.50 -22.07 18.69
C VAL A 189 -7.30 -20.55 18.89
N ASP A 190 -6.05 -20.10 18.90
CA ASP A 190 -5.67 -18.71 19.17
C ASP A 190 -6.18 -17.73 18.11
N ILE A 191 -6.29 -18.18 16.85
CA ILE A 191 -6.74 -17.33 15.74
C ILE A 191 -8.27 -17.32 15.55
N LEU A 192 -9.02 -18.20 16.24
CA LEU A 192 -10.47 -18.34 16.04
C LEU A 192 -11.26 -17.05 16.30
N PRO A 193 -10.99 -16.26 17.35
CA PRO A 193 -11.72 -15.01 17.58
C PRO A 193 -11.53 -14.03 16.41
N TYR A 194 -10.32 -13.96 15.87
CA TYR A 194 -9.97 -13.12 14.73
C TYR A 194 -10.57 -13.65 13.42
N LEU A 195 -10.58 -14.97 13.23
CA LEU A 195 -11.21 -15.64 12.10
C LEU A 195 -12.71 -15.38 12.05
N SER A 196 -13.38 -15.46 13.20
CA SER A 196 -14.81 -15.15 13.28
C SER A 196 -15.11 -13.72 12.86
N LEU A 197 -14.33 -12.74 13.36
CA LEU A 197 -14.47 -11.34 12.96
C LEU A 197 -14.19 -11.13 11.47
N PHE A 198 -13.18 -11.82 10.92
CA PHE A 198 -12.85 -11.80 9.50
C PHE A 198 -14.00 -12.31 8.63
N LEU A 199 -14.58 -13.46 8.99
CA LEU A 199 -15.72 -14.04 8.28
C LEU A 199 -16.95 -13.13 8.34
N LYS A 200 -17.21 -12.49 9.48
CA LYS A 200 -18.27 -11.48 9.62
C LYS A 200 -18.05 -10.30 8.69
N ASN A 201 -16.81 -9.78 8.61
CA ASN A 201 -16.44 -8.68 7.71
C ASN A 201 -16.57 -9.08 6.22
N LYS A 202 -16.44 -10.37 5.89
CA LYS A 202 -16.67 -10.95 4.56
C LYS A 202 -18.14 -11.32 4.31
N SER A 203 -19.06 -10.98 5.22
CA SER A 203 -20.50 -11.31 5.14
C SER A 203 -20.81 -12.82 5.15
N LEU A 204 -19.95 -13.63 5.77
CA LEU A 204 -20.12 -15.08 5.94
C LEU A 204 -20.60 -15.41 7.36
N LEU A 205 -21.81 -14.95 7.69
CA LEU A 205 -22.36 -15.01 9.05
C LEU A 205 -22.51 -16.45 9.57
N ASP A 206 -23.03 -17.37 8.75
CA ASP A 206 -23.24 -18.78 9.15
C ASP A 206 -21.92 -19.46 9.57
N LEU A 207 -20.82 -19.18 8.86
CA LEU A 207 -19.50 -19.71 9.18
C LEU A 207 -18.91 -19.03 10.42
N SER A 208 -19.10 -17.71 10.57
CA SER A 208 -18.69 -16.97 11.76
C SER A 208 -19.38 -17.50 13.03
N GLU A 209 -20.69 -17.75 12.98
CA GLU A 209 -21.46 -18.32 14.10
C GLU A 209 -20.98 -19.75 14.43
N LYS A 210 -20.73 -20.56 13.40
CA LYS A 210 -20.16 -21.91 13.57
C LYS A 210 -18.82 -21.85 14.30
N VAL A 211 -17.91 -20.97 13.88
CA VAL A 211 -16.60 -20.78 14.53
C VAL A 211 -16.75 -20.31 15.98
N ASN A 212 -17.63 -19.34 16.26
CA ASN A 212 -17.88 -18.84 17.63
C ASN A 212 -18.44 -19.89 18.59
N SER A 213 -19.17 -20.88 18.05
CA SER A 213 -19.78 -21.94 18.88
C SER A 213 -18.77 -22.98 19.39
N LEU A 214 -17.53 -22.98 18.87
CA LEU A 214 -16.49 -23.96 19.21
C LEU A 214 -15.87 -23.64 20.57
N LYS A 215 -16.32 -24.33 21.62
CA LYS A 215 -15.79 -24.13 22.99
C LYS A 215 -14.42 -24.79 23.24
N SER A 216 -14.09 -25.84 22.48
CA SER A 216 -12.81 -26.58 22.56
C SER A 216 -12.67 -27.47 21.31
N PRO A 217 -12.40 -26.89 20.12
CA PRO A 217 -12.33 -27.67 18.89
C PRO A 217 -11.13 -28.63 18.91
N THR A 218 -11.33 -29.85 18.42
CA THR A 218 -10.23 -30.78 18.14
C THR A 218 -9.44 -30.32 16.91
N GLN A 219 -8.20 -30.79 16.76
CA GLN A 219 -7.39 -30.50 15.57
C GLN A 219 -8.11 -30.92 14.27
N GLU A 220 -8.77 -32.09 14.26
CA GLU A 220 -9.58 -32.57 13.14
C GLU A 220 -10.74 -31.62 12.81
N THR A 221 -11.38 -31.03 13.84
CA THR A 221 -12.44 -30.03 13.63
C THR A 221 -11.88 -28.77 12.97
N LEU A 222 -10.70 -28.31 13.40
CA LEU A 222 -10.03 -27.13 12.85
C LEU A 222 -9.60 -27.37 11.40
N GLU A 223 -9.05 -28.54 11.10
CA GLU A 223 -8.65 -28.95 9.75
C GLU A 223 -9.86 -28.99 8.81
N HIS A 224 -10.97 -29.61 9.23
CA HIS A 224 -12.18 -29.64 8.43
C HIS A 224 -12.77 -28.25 8.16
N ILE A 225 -12.73 -27.35 9.14
CA ILE A 225 -13.14 -25.95 8.94
C ILE A 225 -12.20 -25.28 7.95
N PHE A 226 -10.89 -25.50 8.10
CA PHE A 226 -9.89 -24.90 7.24
C PHE A 226 -10.06 -25.34 5.78
N GLU A 227 -10.23 -26.64 5.52
CA GLU A 227 -10.51 -27.19 4.18
C GLU A 227 -11.74 -26.52 3.57
N LYS A 228 -12.84 -26.43 4.32
CA LYS A 228 -14.06 -25.77 3.84
C LYS A 228 -13.85 -24.28 3.51
N LEU A 229 -13.02 -23.58 4.29
CA LEU A 229 -12.68 -22.18 4.03
C LEU A 229 -11.76 -22.02 2.81
N GLN A 230 -10.89 -22.99 2.55
CA GLN A 230 -10.02 -23.01 1.37
C GLN A 230 -10.80 -23.28 0.07
N GLU A 231 -11.86 -24.08 0.14
CA GLU A 231 -12.77 -24.30 -1.00
C GLU A 231 -13.46 -23.00 -1.46
N ASP A 232 -13.66 -22.05 -0.54
CA ASP A 232 -14.24 -20.75 -0.85
C ASP A 232 -13.16 -19.74 -1.30
N SER A 233 -13.12 -19.51 -2.61
CA SER A 233 -12.19 -18.56 -3.22
C SER A 233 -12.38 -17.10 -2.74
N PHE A 234 -13.54 -16.71 -2.19
CA PHE A 234 -13.80 -15.36 -1.67
C PHE A 234 -13.26 -15.14 -0.25
N VAL A 235 -13.09 -16.23 0.50
CA VAL A 235 -12.46 -16.20 1.83
C VAL A 235 -10.95 -16.04 1.67
N SER A 236 -10.37 -16.83 0.78
CA SER A 236 -8.92 -16.94 0.63
C SER A 236 -8.30 -15.76 -0.12
N ASN A 237 -9.10 -15.06 -0.93
CA ASN A 237 -8.62 -14.00 -1.82
C ASN A 237 -9.38 -12.67 -1.64
N TYR A 238 -8.73 -11.58 -2.00
CA TYR A 238 -9.39 -10.30 -2.27
C TYR A 238 -9.51 -10.08 -3.76
N TYR A 239 -10.67 -9.62 -4.20
CA TYR A 239 -10.93 -9.33 -5.61
C TYR A 239 -11.18 -7.84 -5.79
N PHE A 240 -10.47 -7.27 -6.75
CA PHE A 240 -10.68 -5.91 -7.22
C PHE A 240 -10.96 -5.96 -8.71
N SER A 241 -11.72 -5.00 -9.22
CA SER A 241 -11.92 -4.83 -10.65
C SER A 241 -11.58 -3.38 -11.00
N ALA A 242 -10.93 -3.21 -12.12
CA ALA A 242 -10.59 -1.90 -12.63
C ALA A 242 -10.78 -1.84 -14.15
N GLU A 243 -11.02 -0.64 -14.63
CA GLU A 243 -11.17 -0.33 -16.04
C GLU A 243 -9.89 0.36 -16.54
N MET A 244 -9.46 -0.02 -17.74
CA MET A 244 -8.41 0.66 -18.46
C MET A 244 -8.98 1.83 -19.25
N LEU A 245 -8.13 2.78 -19.65
CA LEU A 245 -8.57 3.94 -20.45
C LEU A 245 -9.28 3.56 -21.76
N ASP A 246 -8.97 2.39 -22.32
CA ASP A 246 -9.62 1.84 -23.52
C ASP A 246 -10.89 1.02 -23.24
N LYS A 247 -11.45 1.13 -22.03
CA LYS A 247 -12.69 0.49 -21.57
C LYS A 247 -12.61 -1.02 -21.40
N ARG A 248 -11.42 -1.62 -21.50
CA ARG A 248 -11.23 -3.02 -21.10
C ARG A 248 -11.17 -3.11 -19.59
N THR A 249 -11.84 -4.10 -19.03
CA THR A 249 -11.80 -4.40 -17.60
C THR A 249 -10.80 -5.50 -17.32
N PHE A 250 -10.23 -5.47 -16.12
CA PHE A 250 -9.42 -6.55 -15.59
C PHE A 250 -9.74 -6.77 -14.11
N THR A 251 -9.56 -8.01 -13.68
CA THR A 251 -9.76 -8.41 -12.29
C THR A 251 -8.41 -8.65 -11.65
N ILE A 252 -8.25 -8.16 -10.43
CA ILE A 252 -7.09 -8.38 -9.59
C ILE A 252 -7.50 -9.32 -8.48
N SER A 253 -6.82 -10.46 -8.35
CA SER A 253 -6.97 -11.35 -7.21
C SER A 253 -5.71 -11.31 -6.37
N VAL A 254 -5.86 -11.01 -5.08
CA VAL A 254 -4.77 -10.89 -4.11
C VAL A 254 -4.87 -12.01 -3.11
N THR A 255 -3.78 -12.73 -2.96
CA THR A 255 -3.57 -13.75 -1.93
C THR A 255 -2.46 -13.28 -1.00
N PHE A 256 -2.21 -14.03 0.07
CA PHE A 256 -1.07 -13.75 0.96
C PHE A 256 0.28 -13.66 0.20
N ASN A 257 0.53 -14.56 -0.76
CA ASN A 257 1.84 -14.69 -1.41
C ASN A 257 1.93 -14.01 -2.78
N SER A 258 0.81 -13.79 -3.45
CA SER A 258 0.82 -13.39 -4.85
C SER A 258 -0.36 -12.51 -5.21
N ILE A 259 -0.16 -11.70 -6.24
CA ILE A 259 -1.21 -10.96 -6.90
C ILE A 259 -1.34 -11.50 -8.31
N SER A 260 -2.57 -11.60 -8.78
CA SER A 260 -2.84 -12.02 -10.12
C SER A 260 -3.77 -11.07 -10.85
N LEU A 261 -3.53 -10.93 -12.16
CA LEU A 261 -4.31 -10.10 -13.06
C LEU A 261 -4.95 -10.97 -14.13
N ALA A 262 -6.27 -10.86 -14.26
CA ALA A 262 -7.06 -11.54 -15.28
C ALA A 262 -7.67 -10.52 -16.25
N PHE A 263 -7.45 -10.69 -17.55
CA PHE A 263 -8.12 -9.94 -18.62
C PHE A 263 -9.11 -10.85 -19.33
N GLY A 264 -10.41 -10.68 -19.03
CA GLY A 264 -11.45 -11.58 -19.51
C GLY A 264 -11.16 -13.05 -19.17
N HIS A 265 -11.60 -13.98 -20.02
CA HIS A 265 -11.50 -15.42 -19.75
C HIS A 265 -10.18 -16.09 -20.15
N SER A 266 -9.24 -15.38 -20.78
CA SER A 266 -8.14 -16.05 -21.52
C SER A 266 -6.73 -15.54 -21.23
N SER A 267 -6.57 -14.55 -20.37
CA SER A 267 -5.24 -13.99 -20.05
C SER A 267 -5.11 -13.81 -18.55
N TYR A 268 -4.16 -14.51 -17.96
CA TYR A 268 -3.89 -14.53 -16.52
C TYR A 268 -2.40 -14.37 -16.25
N TYR A 269 -2.03 -13.49 -15.32
CA TYR A 269 -0.65 -13.19 -14.94
C TYR A 269 -0.52 -13.23 -13.43
N VAL A 270 0.58 -13.76 -12.92
CA VAL A 270 0.87 -13.83 -11.48
C VAL A 270 2.16 -13.07 -11.19
N PHE A 271 2.13 -12.28 -10.12
CA PHE A 271 3.21 -11.43 -9.68
C PHE A 271 3.41 -11.57 -8.17
N ASP A 272 4.60 -11.19 -7.72
CA ASP A 272 4.91 -11.02 -6.31
C ASP A 272 4.08 -9.87 -5.72
N ASN A 273 3.58 -10.03 -4.49
CA ASN A 273 2.68 -9.07 -3.85
C ASN A 273 3.34 -7.70 -3.54
N ARG A 274 4.68 -7.60 -3.63
CA ARG A 274 5.45 -6.35 -3.49
C ARG A 274 5.70 -5.63 -4.81
N SER A 275 5.35 -6.26 -5.92
CA SER A 275 5.67 -5.75 -7.27
C SER A 275 4.64 -4.76 -7.80
N ILE A 276 3.72 -4.27 -6.96
CA ILE A 276 2.60 -3.41 -7.39
C ILE A 276 2.68 -2.05 -6.73
N HIS A 277 2.51 -1.00 -7.53
CA HIS A 277 2.35 0.37 -7.08
C HIS A 277 1.49 1.16 -8.07
N LEU A 278 0.98 2.30 -7.63
CA LEU A 278 0.22 3.23 -8.45
C LEU A 278 1.11 4.42 -8.80
N SER A 279 1.36 4.64 -10.07
CA SER A 279 2.16 5.76 -10.55
C SER A 279 1.33 6.71 -11.40
N TYR A 280 1.82 7.94 -11.59
CA TYR A 280 1.19 8.94 -12.43
C TYR A 280 2.19 9.54 -13.41
N VAL A 281 1.81 9.61 -14.67
CA VAL A 281 2.56 10.31 -15.72
C VAL A 281 1.63 11.33 -16.34
N THR A 282 1.89 12.62 -16.16
CA THR A 282 1.03 13.72 -16.68
C THR A 282 -0.45 13.56 -16.30
N ASN A 283 -0.72 13.27 -15.02
CA ASN A 283 -2.07 12.99 -14.50
C ASN A 283 -2.75 11.74 -15.07
N VAL A 284 -2.01 10.89 -15.78
CA VAL A 284 -2.50 9.59 -16.25
C VAL A 284 -2.15 8.52 -15.21
N PRO A 285 -3.13 7.88 -14.57
CA PRO A 285 -2.88 6.81 -13.61
C PRO A 285 -2.35 5.56 -14.30
N LEU A 286 -1.25 5.05 -13.75
CA LEU A 286 -0.59 3.83 -14.17
C LEU A 286 -0.63 2.82 -13.04
N PHE A 287 -1.28 1.69 -13.28
CA PHE A 287 -1.16 0.53 -12.41
C PHE A 287 0.09 -0.26 -12.80
N VAL A 288 1.15 -0.10 -12.03
CA VAL A 288 2.44 -0.71 -12.33
C VAL A 288 2.54 -2.04 -11.60
N VAL A 289 2.87 -3.09 -12.35
CA VAL A 289 2.97 -4.47 -11.86
C VAL A 289 4.20 -5.13 -12.46
N GLY A 290 5.19 -5.40 -11.61
CA GLY A 290 6.49 -5.91 -12.03
C GLY A 290 7.19 -4.93 -12.96
N ASP A 291 7.49 -5.38 -14.18
CA ASP A 291 8.10 -4.58 -15.23
C ASP A 291 7.09 -3.98 -16.22
N ARG A 292 5.78 -4.05 -15.90
CA ARG A 292 4.68 -3.63 -16.77
C ARG A 292 3.84 -2.54 -16.14
N ALA A 293 3.13 -1.78 -16.96
CA ALA A 293 2.18 -0.77 -16.51
C ALA A 293 0.90 -0.83 -17.34
N LEU A 294 -0.25 -0.67 -16.67
CA LEU A 294 -1.56 -0.52 -17.28
C LEU A 294 -2.02 0.92 -17.12
N ILE A 295 -2.53 1.51 -18.19
CA ILE A 295 -3.15 2.82 -18.14
C ILE A 295 -4.57 2.64 -17.62
N LEU A 296 -4.84 3.12 -16.40
CA LEU A 296 -6.15 3.03 -15.77
C LEU A 296 -7.09 4.11 -16.28
N ASP A 297 -8.39 3.83 -16.24
CA ASP A 297 -9.39 4.89 -16.16
C ASP A 297 -9.28 5.54 -14.77
N PRO A 298 -9.16 6.88 -14.67
CA PRO A 298 -9.08 7.58 -13.38
C PRO A 298 -10.18 7.19 -12.39
N LYS A 299 -11.38 6.88 -12.89
CA LYS A 299 -12.52 6.48 -12.04
C LYS A 299 -12.31 5.16 -11.31
N SER A 300 -11.41 4.30 -11.80
CA SER A 300 -11.09 3.02 -11.15
C SER A 300 -10.03 3.16 -10.06
N VAL A 301 -9.35 4.31 -9.95
CA VAL A 301 -8.32 4.52 -8.93
C VAL A 301 -8.91 4.33 -7.53
N PRO A 302 -10.02 4.99 -7.12
CA PRO A 302 -10.59 4.83 -5.78
C PRO A 302 -10.91 3.38 -5.40
N ASP A 303 -11.41 2.59 -6.34
CA ASP A 303 -11.77 1.18 -6.13
C ASP A 303 -10.53 0.28 -5.89
N LEU A 304 -9.37 0.69 -6.40
CA LEU A 304 -8.10 0.01 -6.18
C LEU A 304 -7.40 0.45 -4.89
N MET A 305 -7.89 1.45 -4.16
CA MET A 305 -7.17 1.98 -2.99
C MET A 305 -7.04 0.96 -1.85
N PRO A 306 -8.08 0.17 -1.54
CA PRO A 306 -7.94 -0.87 -0.53
C PRO A 306 -6.96 -1.99 -0.93
N LEU A 307 -6.60 -2.12 -2.22
CA LEU A 307 -5.56 -3.07 -2.65
C LEU A 307 -4.22 -2.73 -2.01
N PHE A 308 -3.84 -1.46 -1.99
CA PHE A 308 -2.50 -1.03 -1.57
C PHE A 308 -2.26 -1.19 -0.07
N SER A 309 -3.30 -1.17 0.75
CA SER A 309 -3.18 -1.50 2.18
C SER A 309 -2.94 -3.00 2.41
N LEU A 310 -3.30 -3.86 1.45
CA LEU A 310 -3.00 -5.29 1.47
C LEU A 310 -1.59 -5.62 1.00
N LEU A 311 -0.78 -4.67 0.53
CA LEU A 311 0.53 -4.97 -0.06
C LEU A 311 1.66 -4.82 0.96
N GLU A 312 2.63 -5.72 0.91
CA GLU A 312 3.78 -5.59 1.79
C GLU A 312 4.66 -4.39 1.36
N PRO A 313 5.07 -3.54 2.31
CA PRO A 313 6.02 -2.47 2.00
C PRO A 313 7.35 -3.04 1.51
N VAL A 314 7.88 -2.46 0.44
CA VAL A 314 9.25 -2.71 0.00
C VAL A 314 10.18 -1.90 0.90
N TYR A 315 11.01 -2.55 1.72
CA TYR A 315 12.02 -1.81 2.49
C TYR A 315 13.33 -1.70 1.70
N PRO A 316 14.05 -0.56 1.77
CA PRO A 316 15.40 -0.50 1.28
C PRO A 316 16.24 -1.50 2.09
N PRO A 317 17.06 -2.34 1.45
CA PRO A 317 17.93 -3.25 2.17
C PRO A 317 18.90 -2.44 3.05
N LYS A 318 19.06 -2.83 4.32
CA LYS A 318 20.03 -2.22 5.27
C LYS A 318 21.49 -2.27 4.81
N LYS A 319 21.80 -2.97 3.71
CA LYS A 319 23.11 -2.97 3.06
C LYS A 319 22.93 -2.64 1.58
N HIS A 320 23.86 -1.85 1.04
CA HIS A 320 24.00 -1.55 -0.38
C HIS A 320 24.17 -2.84 -1.22
N THR A 321 23.08 -3.58 -1.45
CA THR A 321 22.97 -4.36 -2.68
C THR A 321 22.83 -3.35 -3.80
N PRO A 322 23.77 -3.29 -4.77
CA PRO A 322 23.68 -2.35 -5.86
C PRO A 322 22.33 -2.52 -6.55
N LYS A 323 21.52 -1.45 -6.56
CA LYS A 323 20.23 -1.41 -7.27
C LYS A 323 20.50 -1.92 -8.69
N LYS A 324 19.84 -3.02 -9.09
CA LYS A 324 19.78 -3.37 -10.51
C LYS A 324 19.13 -2.18 -11.20
N ASP A 325 19.91 -1.50 -12.03
CA ASP A 325 19.52 -0.32 -12.78
C ASP A 325 18.48 -0.74 -13.85
N PHE A 326 17.21 -0.85 -13.43
CA PHE A 326 16.08 -1.23 -14.30
C PHE A 326 15.95 -0.30 -15.50
N SER A 327 16.43 0.95 -15.39
CA SER A 327 16.58 1.91 -16.49
C SER A 327 17.49 1.41 -17.60
N LYS A 328 18.63 0.77 -17.29
CA LYS A 328 19.54 0.16 -18.27
C LYS A 328 18.94 -1.05 -18.97
N PHE A 329 18.16 -1.86 -18.26
CA PHE A 329 17.46 -3.01 -18.85
C PHE A 329 16.35 -2.55 -19.80
N ALA A 330 15.58 -1.54 -19.39
CA ALA A 330 14.58 -0.92 -20.23
C ALA A 330 15.21 -0.29 -21.49
N PHE A 331 16.30 0.49 -21.37
CA PHE A 331 17.01 1.10 -22.50
C PHE A 331 17.52 0.07 -23.54
N LYS A 332 18.00 -1.10 -23.08
CA LYS A 332 18.48 -2.18 -23.96
C LYS A 332 17.34 -2.80 -24.79
N ALA A 333 16.13 -2.90 -24.24
CA ALA A 333 14.94 -3.36 -24.96
C ALA A 333 14.43 -2.32 -26.00
N ILE A 334 14.61 -1.02 -25.75
CA ILE A 334 14.31 0.06 -26.72
C ILE A 334 15.27 0.02 -27.92
N GLN A 335 16.56 -0.25 -27.70
CA GLN A 335 17.53 -0.36 -28.79
C GLN A 335 17.29 -1.57 -29.70
N ILE A 336 16.85 -2.70 -29.15
CA ILE A 336 16.57 -3.91 -29.93
C ILE A 336 15.30 -3.74 -30.78
N SER A 337 14.27 -3.06 -30.28
CA SER A 337 13.01 -2.83 -31.00
C SER A 337 13.10 -1.74 -32.10
N SER A 338 13.99 -0.75 -31.94
CA SER A 338 14.22 0.31 -32.93
C SER A 338 15.00 -0.16 -34.17
N GLN A 339 15.71 -1.29 -34.10
CA GLN A 339 16.35 -1.92 -35.26
C GLN A 339 15.38 -2.71 -36.15
N VAL A 340 14.20 -3.08 -35.63
CA VAL A 340 13.22 -3.89 -36.36
C VAL A 340 12.25 -3.03 -37.21
N LYS A 341 12.10 -1.73 -36.93
CA LYS A 341 11.10 -0.85 -37.58
C LYS A 341 11.61 0.02 -38.74
N ARG A 342 12.79 -0.23 -39.30
CA ARG A 342 13.23 0.43 -40.56
C ARG A 342 12.72 -0.31 -41.81
N LYS A 343 11.41 -0.44 -41.98
CA LYS A 343 10.74 -0.66 -43.28
C LYS A 343 9.30 -0.15 -43.22
N ASN A 344 9.10 1.03 -43.82
CA ASN A 344 7.88 1.57 -44.46
C ASN A 344 7.51 2.99 -44.03
N ARG A 345 7.20 3.79 -45.06
CA ARG A 345 7.04 5.26 -45.13
C ARG A 345 5.59 5.72 -44.79
N PRO A 346 5.35 7.06 -44.68
CA PRO A 346 4.35 7.65 -43.78
C PRO A 346 3.05 8.06 -44.48
N ILE A 347 2.04 8.43 -43.68
CA ILE A 347 0.87 9.22 -44.11
C ILE A 347 0.62 10.31 -43.05
N GLU A 348 0.50 11.55 -43.53
CA GLU A 348 0.17 12.79 -42.81
C GLU A 348 -1.35 12.95 -42.59
N GLY A 349 -1.77 13.74 -41.59
CA GLY A 349 -3.10 14.36 -41.60
C GLY A 349 -3.79 14.61 -40.25
N THR A 350 -3.31 15.63 -39.52
CA THR A 350 -4.08 16.63 -38.75
C THR A 350 -5.18 16.19 -37.77
N GLY A 351 -4.79 16.13 -36.49
CA GLY A 351 -5.66 16.08 -35.31
C GLY A 351 -4.81 16.06 -34.02
N GLU A 352 -3.75 16.86 -34.01
CA GLU A 352 -2.58 16.72 -33.14
C GLU A 352 -2.35 18.03 -32.40
N LEU A 353 -2.68 18.10 -31.11
CA LEU A 353 -2.03 19.05 -30.17
C LEU A 353 -2.27 18.71 -28.69
N ILE A 354 -3.28 17.90 -28.37
CA ILE A 354 -3.44 17.31 -27.01
C ILE A 354 -3.10 15.80 -27.00
N LYS A 355 -3.31 15.11 -28.13
CA LYS A 355 -2.84 13.72 -28.32
C LYS A 355 -1.32 13.61 -28.41
N ASN A 356 -0.60 14.66 -28.84
CA ASN A 356 0.81 14.56 -29.17
C ASN A 356 1.78 14.79 -28.02
N SER A 357 1.46 15.58 -26.97
CA SER A 357 2.37 15.62 -25.80
C SER A 357 2.34 14.28 -25.05
N VAL A 358 1.14 13.73 -24.86
CA VAL A 358 0.94 12.43 -24.22
C VAL A 358 1.44 11.28 -25.10
N ILE A 359 1.25 11.30 -26.43
CA ILE A 359 1.81 10.25 -27.32
C ILE A 359 3.32 10.39 -27.51
N PHE A 360 3.91 11.59 -27.45
CA PHE A 360 5.36 11.75 -27.57
C PHE A 360 6.06 11.32 -26.27
N GLU A 361 5.52 11.65 -25.10
CA GLU A 361 5.99 11.10 -23.82
C GLU A 361 5.68 9.60 -23.68
N LEU A 362 4.49 9.14 -24.06
CA LEU A 362 4.18 7.70 -24.13
C LEU A 362 4.96 6.99 -25.24
N SER A 363 5.51 7.66 -26.26
CA SER A 363 6.35 7.00 -27.27
C SER A 363 7.75 6.70 -26.74
N SER A 364 8.21 7.49 -25.75
CA SER A 364 9.37 7.15 -24.93
C SER A 364 9.09 5.98 -23.96
N ILE A 365 7.80 5.69 -23.71
CA ILE A 365 7.30 4.56 -22.88
C ILE A 365 6.79 3.37 -23.75
N LYS A 366 6.51 3.55 -25.05
CA LYS A 366 5.93 2.53 -25.95
C LYS A 366 6.86 1.35 -26.22
N SER A 367 8.15 1.50 -25.96
CA SER A 367 9.12 0.39 -25.94
C SER A 367 9.13 -0.38 -24.61
N LYS A 368 8.38 0.08 -23.60
CA LYS A 368 8.12 -0.59 -22.31
C LYS A 368 6.69 -1.14 -22.18
N MET A 369 5.77 -0.76 -23.07
CA MET A 369 4.48 -1.46 -23.20
C MET A 369 4.69 -2.71 -24.05
N LEU A 370 5.11 -3.81 -23.43
CA LEU A 370 5.06 -5.11 -24.09
C LEU A 370 3.59 -5.52 -24.25
N PRO A 371 3.13 -5.85 -25.47
CA PRO A 371 1.86 -6.53 -25.61
C PRO A 371 1.94 -7.83 -24.81
N PHE A 372 0.86 -8.12 -24.08
CA PHE A 372 0.64 -9.38 -23.41
C PHE A 372 0.78 -10.54 -24.42
N THR A 373 1.96 -11.17 -24.47
CA THR A 373 2.15 -12.41 -25.21
C THR A 373 1.51 -13.54 -24.41
N ARG A 374 0.46 -14.09 -25.00
CA ARG A 374 -0.21 -15.33 -24.61
C ARG A 374 0.83 -16.42 -24.36
N VAL A 375 0.79 -17.05 -23.19
CA VAL A 375 1.40 -18.36 -23.01
C VAL A 375 0.39 -19.34 -23.59
N ASP A 376 0.70 -19.91 -24.74
CA ASP A 376 -0.11 -21.00 -25.27
C ASP A 376 0.05 -22.22 -24.36
N ASP A 377 -1.08 -22.79 -23.93
CA ASP A 377 -1.16 -24.06 -23.25
C ASP A 377 -0.49 -25.14 -24.11
N LYS A 378 0.75 -25.51 -23.76
CA LYS A 378 1.32 -26.76 -24.25
C LYS A 378 0.87 -27.87 -23.33
N LYS A 379 -0.04 -28.68 -23.88
CA LYS A 379 -0.40 -30.03 -23.43
C LYS A 379 0.82 -30.88 -23.12
#